data_AF-A0AAU3G061-F1
#
_entry.id   AF-A0AAU3G061-F1
#
_cell.length_a   1.000
_cell.length_b   1.000
_cell.length_c   1.000
_cell.angle_alpha   90.00
_cell.angle_beta   90.00
_cell.angle_gamma   90.00
#
_symmetry.space_group_name_H-M   'P 1'
#
loop_
_entity.id
_entity.type
_entity.pdbx_description
1 polymer ?
#
loop_
_entity_poly.entity_id
_entity_poly.type
_entity_poly.pdbx_seq_one_letter_code
_entity_poly.pdbx_strand_id
1 'polypeptide(L)'
;MAQADLEAGDILVTAYTDPSWTPLFVTVAGLVTEVGGLMTHGAVIAREYGLPAVVGVEQATRLIRDGQRIRVHGTDGYVQILA
;
A
#
# COMPACT_ATOMS: atom_id res chain seq x y z
N MET A 1 -13.47 12.70 9.01
CA MET A 1 -12.24 12.03 8.55
C MET A 1 -12.48 10.55 8.69
N ALA A 2 -12.25 9.75 7.65
CA ALA A 2 -12.43 8.31 7.77
C ALA A 2 -11.43 7.80 8.81
N GLN A 3 -11.94 7.21 9.89
CA GLN A 3 -11.15 6.48 10.86
C GLN A 3 -10.69 5.20 10.15
N ALA A 4 -9.42 5.14 9.75
CA ALA A 4 -8.85 3.91 9.21
C ALA A 4 -8.36 3.08 10.41
N ASP A 5 -9.16 2.09 10.81
CA ASP A 5 -8.73 1.09 11.78
C ASP A 5 -7.84 0.08 11.02
N LEU A 6 -6.53 0.33 11.01
CA LEU A 6 -5.54 -0.56 10.41
C LEU A 6 -5.10 -1.60 11.43
N GLU A 7 -5.22 -2.87 11.07
CA GLU A 7 -4.76 -4.00 11.85
C GLU A 7 -3.44 -4.56 11.31
N ALA A 8 -2.74 -5.30 12.17
CA ALA A 8 -1.54 -6.02 11.75
C ALA A 8 -1.90 -7.07 10.69
N GLY A 9 -1.26 -7.00 9.53
CA GLY A 9 -1.56 -7.88 8.39
C GLY A 9 -2.34 -7.19 7.26
N ASP A 10 -2.90 -6.01 7.51
CA ASP A 10 -3.62 -5.26 6.47
C ASP A 10 -2.68 -4.73 5.40
N ILE A 11 -3.21 -4.54 4.21
CA ILE A 11 -2.50 -3.93 3.09
C ILE A 11 -3.15 -2.58 2.81
N LEU A 12 -2.37 -1.49 2.97
CA LEU A 12 -2.85 -0.15 2.72
C LEU A 12 -2.96 0.11 1.22
N VAL A 13 -4.17 0.35 0.74
CA VAL A 13 -4.45 0.77 -0.63
C VAL A 13 -4.90 2.23 -0.62
N THR A 14 -4.16 3.11 -1.28
CA THR A 14 -4.44 4.56 -1.28
C THR A 14 -4.10 5.20 -2.63
N ALA A 15 -4.65 6.38 -2.93
CA ALA A 15 -4.27 7.13 -4.13
C ALA A 15 -2.84 7.68 -4.02
N TYR A 16 -2.49 8.24 -2.86
CA TYR A 16 -1.18 8.80 -2.55
C TYR A 16 -0.86 8.62 -1.07
N THR A 17 0.41 8.83 -0.70
CA THR A 17 0.90 8.77 0.67
C THR A 17 1.32 10.15 1.15
N ASP A 18 1.05 10.47 2.41
CA ASP A 18 1.53 11.68 3.07
C ASP A 18 2.69 11.35 4.04
N PRO A 19 3.73 12.21 4.17
CA PRO A 19 4.79 12.03 5.15
C PRO A 19 4.34 11.80 6.60
N SER A 20 3.22 12.41 6.99
CA SER A 20 2.63 12.22 8.32
C SER A 20 2.15 10.79 8.59
N TRP A 21 2.00 9.95 7.56
CA TRP A 21 1.52 8.57 7.67
C TRP A 21 2.63 7.57 7.97
N THR A 22 3.87 8.00 8.12
CA THR A 22 5.01 7.13 8.43
C THR A 22 4.73 6.15 9.58
N PRO A 23 4.06 6.53 10.70
CA PRO A 23 3.72 5.58 11.77
C PRO A 23 2.79 4.44 11.32
N LEU A 24 1.93 4.65 10.30
CA LEU A 24 1.02 3.63 9.79
C LEU A 24 1.76 2.49 9.07
N PHE A 25 2.93 2.79 8.49
CA PHE A 25 3.72 1.85 7.71
C PHE A 25 4.34 0.77 8.58
N VAL A 26 4.42 1.01 9.89
CA VAL A 26 4.89 0.03 10.89
C VAL A 26 3.82 -1.03 11.17
N THR A 27 2.54 -0.70 10.99
CA THR A 27 1.42 -1.61 11.31
C THR A 27 1.04 -2.50 10.12
N VAL A 28 1.07 -1.95 8.90
CA VAL A 28 0.59 -2.66 7.70
C VAL A 28 1.60 -3.69 7.21
N ALA A 29 1.10 -4.72 6.52
CA ALA A 29 1.91 -5.77 5.90
C ALA A 29 2.21 -5.52 4.41
N GLY A 30 1.59 -4.50 3.80
CA GLY A 30 1.93 -4.06 2.45
C GLY A 30 1.37 -2.69 2.09
N LEU A 31 1.84 -2.15 0.97
CA LEU A 31 1.42 -0.85 0.42
C LEU A 31 1.09 -0.95 -1.07
N VAL A 32 -0.03 -0.37 -1.47
CA VAL A 32 -0.41 -0.15 -2.88
C VAL A 32 -0.80 1.31 -3.07
N THR A 33 -0.17 1.99 -4.03
CA THR A 33 -0.51 3.39 -4.35
C THR A 33 -0.87 3.59 -5.82
N GLU A 34 -1.88 4.42 -6.09
CA GLU A 34 -2.24 4.76 -7.49
C GLU A 34 -1.23 5.72 -8.12
N VAL A 35 -0.73 6.66 -7.33
CA VAL A 35 0.28 7.63 -7.75
C VAL A 35 1.59 7.27 -7.10
N GLY A 36 2.66 7.27 -7.89
CA GLY A 36 4.00 7.14 -7.36
C GLY A 36 5.02 6.69 -8.39
N GLY A 37 6.26 6.64 -7.94
CA GLY A 37 7.41 6.10 -8.68
C GLY A 37 8.44 5.62 -7.66
N LEU A 38 9.51 4.99 -8.14
CA LEU A 38 10.53 4.35 -7.29
C LEU A 38 11.16 5.26 -6.21
N MET A 39 11.08 6.58 -6.38
CA MET A 39 11.69 7.59 -5.50
C MET A 39 10.65 8.40 -4.71
N THR A 40 9.36 8.05 -4.74
CA THR A 40 8.35 8.76 -3.94
C THR A 40 8.43 8.39 -2.47
N HIS A 41 7.87 9.25 -1.61
CA HIS A 41 7.85 9.05 -0.16
C HIS A 41 7.41 7.64 0.23
N GLY A 42 6.25 7.19 -0.27
CA GLY A 42 5.74 5.83 0.02
C GLY A 42 6.70 4.71 -0.40
N ALA A 43 7.38 4.84 -1.56
CA ALA A 43 8.30 3.83 -2.07
C ALA A 43 9.61 3.77 -1.28
N VAL A 44 10.15 4.92 -0.88
CA VAL A 44 11.39 5.02 -0.08
C VAL A 44 11.13 4.43 1.30
N ILE A 45 10.09 4.90 1.98
CA ILE A 45 9.75 4.47 3.33
C ILE A 45 9.40 2.97 3.36
N ALA A 46 8.64 2.47 2.38
CA ALA A 46 8.35 1.03 2.31
C ALA A 46 9.63 0.18 2.25
N ARG A 47 10.65 0.62 1.50
CA ARG A 47 11.94 -0.08 1.42
C ARG A 47 12.72 -0.02 2.73
N GLU A 48 12.71 1.12 3.42
CA GLU A 48 13.37 1.27 4.73
C GLU A 48 12.79 0.33 5.78
N TYR A 49 11.47 0.12 5.74
CA TYR A 49 10.76 -0.79 6.66
C TYR A 49 10.68 -2.25 6.17
N GLY A 50 11.22 -2.57 4.98
CA GLY A 50 11.10 -3.91 4.40
C GLY A 50 9.66 -4.30 4.01
N LEU A 51 8.80 -3.30 3.83
CA LEU A 51 7.39 -3.45 3.49
C LEU A 51 7.22 -3.72 1.99
N PRO A 52 6.58 -4.83 1.59
CA PRO A 52 6.22 -5.06 0.19
C PRO A 52 5.33 -3.93 -0.34
N ALA A 53 5.78 -3.28 -1.42
CA ALA A 53 5.06 -2.15 -1.99
C ALA A 53 5.00 -2.21 -3.52
N VAL A 54 3.85 -1.83 -4.07
CA VAL A 54 3.67 -1.58 -5.51
C VAL A 54 3.05 -0.19 -5.67
N VAL A 55 3.72 0.68 -6.42
CA VAL A 55 3.31 2.08 -6.62
C VAL A 55 2.99 2.32 -8.08
N GLY A 56 2.11 3.28 -8.37
CA GLY A 56 1.67 3.56 -9.74
C GLY A 56 0.62 2.58 -10.27
N VAL A 57 -0.16 1.95 -9.38
CA VAL A 57 -1.21 1.00 -9.75
C VAL A 57 -2.48 1.76 -10.11
N GLU A 58 -2.71 1.96 -11.40
CA GLU A 58 -3.87 2.71 -11.89
C GLU A 58 -5.20 2.15 -11.33
N GLN A 59 -6.04 3.02 -10.79
CA GLN A 59 -7.37 2.70 -10.24
C GLN A 59 -7.38 1.68 -9.08
N ALA A 60 -6.26 1.48 -8.37
CA ALA A 60 -6.17 0.54 -7.24
C ALA A 60 -7.30 0.71 -6.20
N THR A 61 -7.61 1.96 -5.80
CA THR A 61 -8.63 2.24 -4.77
C THR A 61 -10.06 1.96 -5.25
N ARG A 62 -10.28 1.90 -6.56
CA ARG A 62 -11.57 1.56 -7.17
C ARG A 62 -11.70 0.05 -7.40
N LEU A 63 -10.62 -0.60 -7.79
CA LEU A 63 -10.60 -2.02 -8.15
C LEU A 63 -10.52 -2.93 -6.93
N ILE A 64 -9.76 -2.52 -5.91
CA ILE A 64 -9.59 -3.26 -4.66
C ILE A 64 -10.53 -2.65 -3.63
N ARG A 65 -11.47 -3.46 -3.15
CA ARG A 65 -12.41 -3.04 -2.13
C ARG A 65 -11.84 -3.27 -0.73
N ASP A 66 -12.28 -2.46 0.21
CA ASP A 66 -11.94 -2.66 1.62
C ASP A 66 -12.38 -4.06 2.10
N GLY A 67 -11.55 -4.68 2.95
CA GLY A 67 -11.71 -6.07 3.42
C GLY A 67 -11.41 -7.16 2.38
N GLN A 68 -11.04 -6.81 1.14
CA GLN A 68 -10.72 -7.78 0.10
C GLN A 68 -9.32 -8.37 0.32
N ARG A 69 -9.21 -9.70 0.24
CA ARG A 69 -7.91 -10.37 0.30
C ARG A 69 -7.14 -10.13 -0.99
N ILE A 70 -5.92 -9.62 -0.86
CA ILE A 70 -5.02 -9.39 -1.98
C ILE A 70 -3.63 -9.93 -1.65
N ARG A 71 -2.85 -10.20 -2.70
CA ARG A 71 -1.42 -10.48 -2.65
C ARG A 71 -0.68 -9.31 -3.29
N VAL A 72 0.31 -8.77 -2.60
CA VAL A 72 1.23 -7.76 -3.11
C VAL A 72 2.60 -8.40 -3.29
N HIS A 73 3.16 -8.30 -4.49
CA HIS A 73 4.50 -8.79 -4.78
C HIS A 73 5.41 -7.62 -5.19
N GLY A 74 6.13 -7.06 -4.22
CA GLY A 74 6.93 -5.84 -4.43
C GLY A 74 8.15 -5.99 -5.34
N THR A 75 8.66 -7.20 -5.55
CA THR A 75 9.79 -7.45 -6.46
C THR A 75 9.35 -7.48 -7.92
N ASP A 76 8.43 -8.38 -8.25
CA ASP A 76 7.85 -8.50 -9.61
C ASP A 76 6.88 -7.36 -9.96
N GLY A 77 6.45 -6.56 -8.96
CA GLY A 77 5.67 -5.35 -9.18
C GLY A 77 4.20 -5.58 -9.51
N TYR A 78 3.55 -6.61 -8.96
CA TYR A 78 2.13 -6.87 -9.21
C TYR A 78 1.29 -6.99 -7.93
N VAL A 79 0.00 -6.70 -8.10
CA VAL A 79 -1.05 -6.91 -7.09
C VAL A 79 -2.07 -7.88 -7.67
N GLN A 80 -2.44 -8.89 -6.88
CA GLN A 80 -3.39 -9.92 -7.27
C GLN A 80 -4.53 -9.98 -6.25
N ILE A 81 -5.76 -9.88 -6.73
CA ILE A 81 -6.95 -10.14 -5.92
C ILE A 81 -7.08 -11.65 -5.69
N LEU A 82 -7.28 -12.05 -4.44
CA LEU A 82 -7.53 -13.44 -4.06
C LEU A 82 -9.05 -13.66 -3.93
N ALA A 83 -9.53 -14.81 -4.42
CA ALA A 83 -10.93 -15.23 -4.31
C ALA A 83 -11.25 -15.81 -2.93
#